data_AF-A0A1W9UE45-F1
#
_entry.id   AF-A0A1W9UE45-F1
#
_cell.length_a   1.000
_cell.length_b   1.000
_cell.length_c   1.000
_cell.angle_alpha   90.00
_cell.angle_beta   90.00
_cell.angle_gamma   90.00
#
_symmetry.space_group_name_H-M   'P 1'
#
loop_
_entity.id
_entity.type
_entity.pdbx_description
1 polymer ?
#
loop_
_entity_poly.entity_id
_entity_poly.type
_entity_poly.pdbx_seq_one_letter_code
_entity_poly.pdbx_strand_id
1 'polypeptide(L)'
;MDNTTCKCGNIKQKLIDTILFGKQILLNPTTIFRNMERQGGYTDPLLFMTTIGLIAGILRVLVTFCYMANGVKIGLFSALSAIIVMPIIVVVIGYIGAFLLSVIMRVIGGDDNLETALRVTSYLAIISPIAVIVLPIPYVGNLLIFGILTYLLVAAAIEVYQLSSNTAWLVFGISIGSLALLSLGSEIVTRHTTPQPQQQVITCPVTGQQSHGH
;
A
#
# COMPACT_ATOMS: atom_id res chain seq x y z
N MET A 1 -36.60 -24.91 -23.04
CA MET A 1 -35.94 -23.59 -22.98
C MET A 1 -34.89 -23.69 -21.90
N ASP A 2 -33.64 -23.60 -22.33
CA ASP A 2 -32.48 -24.30 -21.75
C ASP A 2 -31.75 -23.44 -20.69
N ASN A 3 -31.65 -24.03 -19.49
CA ASN A 3 -30.55 -24.01 -18.53
C ASN A 3 -29.85 -22.68 -18.17
N THR A 4 -30.29 -22.13 -17.04
CA THR A 4 -29.58 -21.19 -16.15
C THR A 4 -28.25 -21.78 -15.66
N THR A 5 -27.19 -21.64 -16.46
CA THR A 5 -25.82 -21.90 -16.01
C THR A 5 -25.21 -20.60 -15.47
N CYS A 6 -25.29 -20.41 -14.15
CA CYS A 6 -24.47 -19.45 -13.40
C CYS A 6 -22.99 -19.74 -13.67
N LYS A 7 -22.39 -19.03 -14.64
CA LYS A 7 -20.98 -19.17 -15.01
C LYS A 7 -20.11 -18.38 -14.03
N CYS A 8 -19.67 -19.08 -13.00
CA CYS A 8 -18.53 -18.74 -12.15
C CYS A 8 -17.22 -18.78 -12.98
N GLY A 9 -17.01 -17.81 -13.87
CA GLY A 9 -15.77 -17.61 -14.62
C GLY A 9 -15.68 -16.13 -15.03
N ASN A 10 -14.63 -15.36 -14.75
CA ASN A 10 -13.24 -15.70 -14.52
C ASN A 10 -12.64 -14.64 -13.60
N ILE A 11 -12.15 -15.04 -12.42
CA ILE A 11 -11.29 -14.21 -11.56
C ILE A 11 -10.06 -13.72 -12.36
N LYS A 12 -9.59 -14.53 -13.32
CA LYS A 12 -8.52 -14.17 -14.26
C LYS A 12 -8.84 -12.93 -15.11
N GLN A 13 -10.08 -12.74 -15.57
CA GLN A 13 -10.46 -11.58 -16.40
C GLN A 13 -10.51 -10.29 -15.58
N LYS A 14 -11.08 -10.37 -14.37
CA LYS A 14 -11.11 -9.23 -13.44
C LYS A 14 -9.69 -8.83 -12.98
N LEU A 15 -8.79 -9.81 -12.87
CA LEU A 15 -7.38 -9.60 -12.61
C LEU A 15 -6.68 -8.93 -13.80
N ILE A 16 -6.97 -9.39 -15.03
CA ILE A 16 -6.43 -8.82 -16.27
C ILE A 16 -6.84 -7.36 -16.42
N ASP A 17 -8.10 -7.01 -16.14
CA ASP A 17 -8.59 -5.62 -16.24
C ASP A 17 -7.95 -4.71 -15.18
N THR A 18 -7.74 -5.22 -13.96
CA THR A 18 -7.05 -4.49 -12.89
C THR A 18 -5.56 -4.26 -13.25
N ILE A 19 -4.92 -5.27 -13.83
CA ILE A 19 -3.55 -5.19 -14.33
C ILE A 19 -3.47 -4.22 -15.51
N LEU A 20 -4.45 -4.21 -16.41
CA LEU A 20 -4.52 -3.30 -17.57
C LEU A 20 -4.70 -1.85 -17.13
N PHE A 21 -5.56 -1.58 -16.15
CA PHE A 21 -5.74 -0.24 -15.58
C PHE A 21 -4.48 0.23 -14.84
N GLY A 22 -3.86 -0.64 -14.03
CA GLY A 22 -2.57 -0.38 -13.41
C GLY A 22 -1.49 -0.09 -14.47
N LYS A 23 -1.45 -0.89 -15.54
CA LYS A 23 -0.54 -0.68 -16.68
C LYS A 23 -0.79 0.70 -17.30
N GLN A 24 -2.03 1.12 -17.52
CA GLN A 24 -2.34 2.39 -18.17
C GLN A 24 -1.90 3.61 -17.33
N ILE A 25 -2.09 3.57 -16.01
CA ILE A 25 -1.62 4.60 -15.08
C ILE A 25 -0.10 4.62 -14.95
N LEU A 26 0.54 3.44 -14.92
CA LEU A 26 2.00 3.34 -14.92
C LEU A 26 2.63 3.75 -16.26
N LEU A 27 1.94 3.54 -17.38
CA LEU A 27 2.50 3.74 -18.72
C LEU A 27 2.41 5.21 -19.19
N ASN A 28 1.44 5.99 -18.73
CA ASN A 28 1.28 7.39 -19.13
C ASN A 28 0.79 8.30 -17.98
N PRO A 29 1.56 8.43 -16.89
CA PRO A 29 1.16 9.28 -15.76
C PRO A 29 1.12 10.77 -16.12
N THR A 30 1.96 11.19 -17.06
CA THR A 30 2.14 12.59 -17.45
C THR A 30 0.85 13.19 -18.02
N THR A 31 0.15 12.47 -18.88
CA THR A 31 -1.13 12.91 -19.48
C THR A 31 -2.23 13.12 -18.43
N ILE A 32 -2.26 12.29 -17.38
CA ILE A 32 -3.26 12.39 -16.31
C ILE A 32 -2.96 13.60 -15.41
N PHE A 33 -1.69 13.78 -15.02
CA PHE A 33 -1.30 14.92 -14.19
C PHE A 33 -1.40 16.25 -14.94
N ARG A 34 -1.16 16.27 -16.26
CA ARG A 34 -1.26 17.48 -17.08
C ARG A 34 -2.69 17.99 -17.22
N ASN A 35 -3.67 17.10 -17.28
CA ASN A 35 -5.09 17.45 -17.47
C ASN A 35 -5.87 17.59 -16.14
N MET A 36 -5.17 17.55 -15.01
CA MET A 36 -5.79 17.62 -13.69
C MET A 36 -6.23 19.05 -13.34
N GLU A 37 -7.46 19.20 -12.88
CA GLU A 37 -7.95 20.45 -12.30
C GLU A 37 -7.21 20.75 -10.99
N ARG A 38 -6.57 21.92 -10.92
CA ARG A 38 -5.75 22.32 -9.77
C ARG A 38 -6.57 22.90 -8.61
N GLN A 39 -7.85 23.22 -8.85
CA GLN A 39 -8.76 23.84 -7.89
C GLN A 39 -10.19 23.27 -8.05
N GLY A 40 -10.99 23.34 -6.99
CA GLY A 40 -12.38 22.87 -6.94
C GLY A 40 -12.82 22.30 -5.57
N GLY A 41 -12.08 22.56 -4.49
CA GLY A 41 -12.37 22.10 -3.13
C GLY A 41 -11.69 20.78 -2.75
N TYR A 42 -11.88 20.41 -1.48
CA TYR A 42 -11.26 19.24 -0.82
C TYR A 42 -12.16 17.99 -0.78
N THR A 43 -13.44 18.12 -1.11
CA THR A 43 -14.43 17.03 -0.99
C THR A 43 -14.19 15.92 -2.00
N ASP A 44 -13.93 16.27 -3.26
CA ASP A 44 -13.78 15.27 -4.33
C ASP A 44 -12.53 14.39 -4.13
N PRO A 45 -11.34 14.96 -3.80
CA PRO A 45 -10.16 14.15 -3.49
C PRO A 45 -10.38 13.23 -2.29
N LEU A 46 -11.09 13.71 -1.26
CA LEU A 46 -11.35 12.95 -0.04
C LEU A 46 -12.28 11.77 -0.30
N LEU A 47 -13.35 11.98 -1.07
CA LEU A 47 -14.27 10.92 -1.44
C LEU A 47 -13.59 9.87 -2.33
N PHE A 48 -12.72 10.31 -3.24
CA PHE A 48 -11.93 9.43 -4.09
C PHE A 48 -10.98 8.54 -3.26
N MET A 49 -10.17 9.14 -2.37
CA MET A 49 -9.28 8.39 -1.48
C MET A 49 -10.04 7.38 -0.61
N THR A 50 -11.19 7.79 -0.08
CA THR A 50 -12.04 6.91 0.74
C THR A 50 -12.54 5.71 -0.07
N THR A 51 -12.97 5.94 -1.31
CA THR A 51 -13.45 4.88 -2.22
C THR A 51 -12.33 3.91 -2.58
N ILE A 52 -11.15 4.42 -2.94
CA ILE A 52 -9.97 3.59 -3.25
C ILE A 52 -9.50 2.81 -2.00
N GLY A 53 -9.53 3.45 -0.83
CA GLY A 53 -9.22 2.78 0.44
C GLY A 53 -10.21 1.67 0.78
N LEU A 54 -11.50 1.86 0.47
CA LEU A 54 -12.52 0.82 0.64
C LEU A 54 -12.27 -0.35 -0.31
N ILE A 55 -11.96 -0.07 -1.58
CA ILE A 55 -11.59 -1.09 -2.57
C ILE A 55 -10.35 -1.86 -2.10
N ALA A 56 -9.32 -1.16 -1.60
CA ALA A 56 -8.13 -1.78 -1.05
C ALA A 56 -8.42 -2.64 0.19
N GLY A 57 -9.32 -2.19 1.07
CA GLY A 57 -9.78 -2.96 2.23
C GLY A 57 -10.50 -4.26 1.85
N ILE A 58 -11.45 -4.19 0.91
CA ILE A 58 -12.14 -5.37 0.38
C ILE A 58 -11.15 -6.32 -0.29
N LEU A 59 -10.23 -5.79 -1.08
CA LEU A 59 -9.18 -6.58 -1.73
C LEU A 59 -8.28 -7.26 -0.69
N ARG A 60 -7.95 -6.58 0.41
CA ARG A 60 -7.14 -7.13 1.49
C ARG A 60 -7.82 -8.29 2.20
N VAL A 61 -9.13 -8.21 2.39
CA VAL A 61 -9.92 -9.33 2.92
C VAL A 61 -9.77 -10.56 2.01
N LEU A 62 -9.99 -10.39 0.69
CA LEU A 62 -9.87 -11.49 -0.28
C LEU A 62 -8.47 -12.12 -0.29
N VAL A 63 -7.43 -11.29 -0.29
CA VAL A 63 -6.04 -11.74 -0.23
C VAL A 63 -5.76 -12.51 1.07
N THR A 64 -6.28 -12.02 2.20
CA THR A 64 -6.12 -12.68 3.51
C THR A 64 -6.80 -14.05 3.54
N PHE A 65 -7.99 -14.19 2.95
CA PHE A 65 -8.66 -15.48 2.81
C PHE A 65 -7.84 -16.47 1.98
N CYS A 66 -7.23 -16.03 0.88
CA CYS A 66 -6.32 -16.85 0.09
C CYS A 66 -5.10 -17.31 0.92
N TYR A 67 -4.50 -16.45 1.73
CA TYR A 67 -3.38 -16.85 2.60
C TYR A 67 -3.78 -17.85 3.68
N MET A 68 -4.98 -17.70 4.25
CA MET A 68 -5.52 -18.63 5.24
C MET A 68 -5.76 -20.03 4.66
N ALA A 69 -6.25 -20.11 3.42
CA ALA A 69 -6.38 -21.37 2.70
C ALA A 69 -5.04 -22.07 2.45
N ASN A 70 -3.94 -21.31 2.40
CA ASN A 70 -2.57 -21.83 2.27
C ASN A 70 -1.87 -22.13 3.61
N GLY A 71 -2.61 -22.14 4.73
CA GLY A 71 -2.09 -22.55 6.05
C GLY A 71 -1.50 -21.43 6.90
N VAL A 72 -1.58 -20.16 6.47
CA VAL A 72 -1.14 -19.01 7.28
C VAL A 72 -2.20 -18.69 8.33
N LYS A 73 -1.81 -18.67 9.61
CA LYS A 73 -2.72 -18.34 10.71
C LYS A 73 -2.88 -16.82 10.84
N ILE A 74 -3.89 -16.27 10.17
CA ILE A 74 -4.29 -14.86 10.28
C ILE A 74 -5.66 -14.81 10.95
N GLY A 75 -5.81 -13.98 11.98
CA GLY A 75 -7.08 -13.84 12.68
C GLY A 75 -8.18 -13.30 11.75
N LEU A 76 -9.35 -13.95 11.74
CA LEU A 76 -10.50 -13.53 10.93
C LEU A 76 -10.92 -12.08 11.25
N PHE A 77 -10.85 -11.70 12.53
CA PHE A 77 -11.12 -10.34 12.97
C PHE A 77 -10.18 -9.31 12.34
N SER A 78 -8.88 -9.64 12.22
CA SER A 78 -7.88 -8.79 11.56
C SER A 78 -8.12 -8.67 10.05
N ALA A 79 -8.68 -9.69 9.41
CA ALA A 79 -9.04 -9.63 8.01
C ALA A 79 -10.21 -8.67 7.79
N LEU A 80 -11.30 -8.85 8.57
CA LEU A 80 -12.53 -8.04 8.43
C LEU A 80 -12.33 -6.59 8.86
N SER A 81 -11.49 -6.32 9.87
CA SER A 81 -11.18 -4.96 10.29
C SER A 81 -10.52 -4.14 9.17
N ALA A 82 -9.89 -4.78 8.18
CA ALA A 82 -9.26 -4.10 7.06
C ALA A 82 -10.24 -3.26 6.22
N ILE A 83 -11.53 -3.61 6.18
CA ILE A 83 -12.55 -2.85 5.44
C ILE A 83 -12.72 -1.44 6.00
N ILE A 84 -12.60 -1.29 7.32
CA ILE A 84 -12.76 0.00 8.03
C ILE A 84 -11.40 0.68 8.17
N VAL A 85 -10.36 -0.09 8.50
CA VAL A 85 -9.03 0.46 8.79
C VAL A 85 -8.35 0.99 7.53
N MET A 86 -8.49 0.34 6.38
CA MET A 86 -7.81 0.78 5.14
C MET A 86 -8.25 2.16 4.63
N PRO A 87 -9.55 2.48 4.50
CA PRO A 87 -9.99 3.82 4.14
C PRO A 87 -9.39 4.90 5.04
N ILE A 88 -9.39 4.66 6.36
CA ILE A 88 -8.84 5.61 7.34
C ILE A 88 -7.35 5.81 7.11
N ILE A 89 -6.59 4.72 6.96
CA ILE A 89 -5.14 4.79 6.70
C ILE A 89 -4.87 5.57 5.41
N VAL A 90 -5.56 5.26 4.31
CA VAL A 90 -5.34 5.93 3.02
C VAL A 90 -5.63 7.43 3.11
N VAL A 91 -6.72 7.82 3.77
CA VAL A 91 -7.06 9.23 3.97
C VAL A 91 -6.03 9.94 4.83
N VAL A 92 -5.66 9.35 5.98
CA VAL A 92 -4.70 9.97 6.92
C VAL A 92 -3.32 10.10 6.29
N ILE A 93 -2.80 9.03 5.67
CA ILE A 93 -1.52 9.06 4.96
C ILE A 93 -1.60 10.02 3.77
N GLY A 94 -2.73 10.04 3.06
CA GLY A 94 -2.96 10.96 1.95
C GLY A 94 -2.90 12.44 2.37
N TYR A 95 -3.48 12.80 3.51
CA TYR A 95 -3.37 14.15 4.06
C TYR A 95 -1.96 14.51 4.50
N ILE A 96 -1.27 13.59 5.18
CA ILE A 96 0.13 13.79 5.61
C ILE A 96 1.04 13.97 4.38
N GLY A 97 0.85 13.12 3.35
CA GLY A 97 1.56 13.19 2.08
C GLY A 97 1.31 14.50 1.34
N ALA A 98 0.05 14.96 1.29
CA ALA A 98 -0.32 16.22 0.67
C ALA A 98 0.30 17.43 1.41
N PHE A 99 0.31 17.40 2.74
CA PHE A 99 0.94 18.43 3.55
C PHE A 99 2.45 18.49 3.31
N LEU A 100 3.15 17.36 3.36
CA LEU A 100 4.58 17.27 3.06
C LEU A 100 4.88 17.75 1.64
N LEU A 101 4.09 17.34 0.65
CA LEU A 101 4.24 17.75 -0.74
C LEU A 101 4.08 19.28 -0.89
N SER A 102 3.06 19.87 -0.27
CA SER A 102 2.84 21.32 -0.29
C SER A 102 4.01 22.08 0.36
N VAL A 103 4.53 21.59 1.49
CA VAL A 103 5.70 22.18 2.15
C VAL A 103 6.94 22.08 1.27
N ILE A 104 7.20 20.93 0.67
CA ILE A 104 8.35 20.72 -0.22
C ILE A 104 8.28 21.70 -1.41
N MET A 105 7.11 21.85 -2.04
CA MET A 105 6.95 22.77 -3.18
C MET A 105 7.16 24.22 -2.78
N ARG A 106 6.66 24.63 -1.60
CA ARG A 106 6.91 25.98 -1.05
C ARG A 106 8.39 26.24 -0.79
N VAL A 107 9.13 25.25 -0.30
CA VAL A 107 10.58 25.38 -0.07
C VAL A 107 11.35 25.51 -1.40
N ILE A 108 10.87 24.86 -2.47
CA ILE A 108 11.47 24.95 -3.82
C ILE A 108 11.14 26.30 -4.50
N GLY A 109 10.19 27.07 -3.96
CA GLY A 109 9.79 28.39 -4.48
C GLY A 109 8.49 28.39 -5.29
N GLY A 110 7.73 27.30 -5.28
CA GLY A 110 6.38 27.23 -5.87
C GLY A 110 5.33 27.84 -4.94
N ASP A 111 4.40 28.62 -5.49
CA ASP A 111 3.22 29.13 -4.77
C ASP A 111 2.07 28.11 -4.82
N ASP A 112 2.33 26.94 -4.23
CA ASP A 112 1.40 25.83 -4.31
C ASP A 112 0.48 25.73 -3.11
N ASN A 113 -0.80 25.63 -3.44
CA ASN A 113 -1.87 25.43 -2.47
C ASN A 113 -1.94 23.97 -2.02
N LEU A 114 -2.28 23.79 -0.74
CA LEU A 114 -2.52 22.47 -0.15
C LEU A 114 -3.58 21.68 -0.94
N GLU A 115 -4.55 22.36 -1.53
CA GLU A 115 -5.59 21.79 -2.38
C GLU A 115 -5.02 21.05 -3.60
N THR A 116 -4.06 21.68 -4.30
CA THR A 116 -3.36 21.06 -5.43
C THR A 116 -2.60 19.81 -4.97
N ALA A 117 -1.91 19.91 -3.83
CA ALA A 117 -1.15 18.79 -3.28
C ALA A 117 -2.07 17.64 -2.83
N LEU A 118 -3.25 17.93 -2.29
CA LEU A 118 -4.23 16.92 -1.90
C LEU A 118 -4.82 16.22 -3.14
N ARG A 119 -5.11 16.96 -4.20
CA ARG A 119 -5.55 16.41 -5.49
C ARG A 119 -4.47 15.50 -6.10
N VAL A 120 -3.21 15.93 -6.14
CA VAL A 120 -2.12 15.05 -6.60
C VAL A 120 -2.08 13.77 -5.76
N THR A 121 -2.16 13.90 -4.45
CA THR A 121 -2.07 12.74 -3.54
C THR A 121 -3.27 11.81 -3.66
N SER A 122 -4.47 12.30 -4.00
CA SER A 122 -5.63 11.44 -4.21
C SER A 122 -5.45 10.55 -5.43
N TYR A 123 -4.80 11.04 -6.48
CA TYR A 123 -4.48 10.23 -7.65
C TYR A 123 -3.37 9.22 -7.35
N LEU A 124 -2.40 9.57 -6.50
CA LEU A 124 -1.41 8.62 -5.98
C LEU A 124 -2.05 7.50 -5.15
N ALA A 125 -3.19 7.75 -4.50
CA ALA A 125 -3.89 6.74 -3.70
C ALA A 125 -4.30 5.51 -4.53
N ILE A 126 -4.37 5.60 -5.87
CA ILE A 126 -4.61 4.47 -6.78
C ILE A 126 -3.56 3.36 -6.63
N ILE A 127 -2.37 3.66 -6.10
CA ILE A 127 -1.35 2.66 -5.78
C ILE A 127 -1.81 1.73 -4.65
N SER A 128 -2.68 2.17 -3.75
CA SER A 128 -3.10 1.43 -2.54
C SER A 128 -3.59 -0.01 -2.83
N PRO A 129 -4.54 -0.25 -3.77
CA PRO A 129 -4.94 -1.61 -4.12
C PRO A 129 -3.80 -2.44 -4.73
N ILE A 130 -2.89 -1.83 -5.50
CA ILE A 130 -1.70 -2.52 -6.05
C ILE A 130 -0.79 -2.94 -4.89
N ALA A 131 -0.59 -2.07 -3.91
CA ALA A 131 0.22 -2.34 -2.73
C ALA A 131 -0.31 -3.54 -1.92
N VAL A 132 -1.64 -3.71 -1.80
CA VAL A 132 -2.23 -4.87 -1.11
C VAL A 132 -1.81 -6.21 -1.73
N ILE A 133 -1.59 -6.26 -3.04
CA ILE A 133 -1.18 -7.48 -3.76
C ILE A 133 0.32 -7.68 -3.69
N VAL A 134 1.10 -6.59 -3.74
CA VAL A 134 2.55 -6.64 -3.97
C VAL A 134 3.35 -6.63 -2.66
N LEU A 135 2.91 -5.90 -1.63
CA LEU A 135 3.58 -5.82 -0.31
C LEU A 135 3.77 -7.16 0.41
N PRO A 136 2.89 -8.17 0.27
CA PRO A 136 3.14 -9.50 0.85
C PRO A 136 4.41 -10.20 0.32
N ILE A 137 4.96 -9.75 -0.81
CA ILE A 137 6.23 -10.26 -1.35
C ILE A 137 7.38 -9.48 -0.67
N PRO A 138 8.16 -10.11 0.22
CA PRO A 138 9.20 -9.41 0.98
C PRO A 138 10.29 -8.84 0.06
N TYR A 139 10.87 -7.71 0.45
CA TYR A 139 11.89 -6.94 -0.28
C TYR A 139 11.43 -6.39 -1.64
N VAL A 140 11.07 -7.26 -2.59
CA VAL A 140 10.66 -6.90 -3.96
C VAL A 140 9.39 -6.07 -3.92
N GLY A 141 8.44 -6.42 -3.05
CA GLY A 141 7.16 -5.73 -2.96
C GLY A 141 7.31 -4.28 -2.53
N ASN A 142 8.07 -4.05 -1.45
CA ASN A 142 8.34 -2.70 -0.94
C ASN A 142 9.15 -1.87 -1.95
N LEU A 143 10.20 -2.44 -2.52
CA LEU A 143 11.05 -1.73 -3.48
C LEU A 143 10.26 -1.32 -4.74
N LEU A 144 9.37 -2.19 -5.21
CA LEU A 144 8.53 -1.93 -6.37
C LEU A 144 7.50 -0.83 -6.07
N ILE A 145 6.82 -0.88 -4.93
CA ILE A 145 5.83 0.15 -4.55
C ILE A 145 6.51 1.51 -4.35
N PHE A 146 7.67 1.56 -3.67
CA PHE A 146 8.42 2.81 -3.52
C PHE A 146 8.94 3.34 -4.86
N GLY A 147 9.36 2.46 -5.78
CA GLY A 147 9.77 2.84 -7.12
C GLY A 147 8.63 3.47 -7.92
N ILE A 148 7.44 2.85 -7.92
CA ILE A 148 6.24 3.39 -8.58
C ILE A 148 5.85 4.73 -7.96
N LEU A 149 5.81 4.82 -6.62
CA LEU A 149 5.43 6.04 -5.92
C LEU A 149 6.39 7.19 -6.25
N THR A 150 7.70 6.93 -6.27
CA THR A 150 8.72 7.91 -6.68
C THR A 150 8.49 8.38 -8.11
N TYR A 151 8.28 7.44 -9.04
CA TYR A 151 8.04 7.76 -10.44
C TYR A 151 6.79 8.64 -10.64
N LEU A 152 5.68 8.31 -9.97
CA LEU A 152 4.45 9.11 -10.05
C LEU A 152 4.60 10.48 -9.40
N LEU A 153 5.33 10.59 -8.28
CA LEU A 153 5.63 11.88 -7.64
C LEU A 153 6.49 12.77 -8.53
N VAL A 154 7.51 12.21 -9.18
CA VAL A 154 8.35 12.94 -10.14
C VAL A 154 7.50 13.40 -11.34
N ALA A 155 6.64 12.55 -11.88
CA ALA A 155 5.75 12.94 -12.97
C ALA A 155 4.79 14.06 -12.56
N ALA A 156 4.23 14.00 -11.36
CA ALA A 156 3.39 15.07 -10.81
C ALA A 156 4.18 16.36 -10.58
N ALA A 157 5.42 16.28 -10.08
CA ALA A 157 6.33 17.42 -9.90
C ALA A 157 6.62 18.15 -11.21
N ILE A 158 6.85 17.41 -12.29
CA ILE A 158 7.15 17.99 -13.60
C ILE A 158 5.88 18.58 -14.22
N GLU A 159 4.77 17.85 -14.26
CA GLU A 159 3.57 18.27 -15.01
C GLU A 159 2.70 19.29 -14.25
N VAL A 160 2.48 19.07 -12.94
CA VAL A 160 1.60 19.92 -12.12
C VAL A 160 2.35 21.16 -11.66
N TYR A 161 3.56 20.95 -11.15
CA TYR A 161 4.35 21.99 -10.51
C TYR A 161 5.42 22.61 -11.43
N GLN A 162 5.57 22.09 -12.66
CA GLN A 162 6.51 22.63 -13.67
C GLN A 162 7.98 22.66 -13.18
N LEU A 163 8.35 21.72 -12.30
CA LEU A 163 9.73 21.59 -11.84
C LEU A 163 10.64 21.02 -12.93
N SER A 164 11.92 21.39 -12.87
CA SER A 164 12.94 20.75 -13.70
C SER A 164 13.08 19.26 -13.32
N SER A 165 13.23 18.39 -14.32
CA SER A 165 13.33 16.94 -14.12
C SER A 165 14.44 16.54 -13.14
N ASN A 166 15.59 17.22 -13.21
CA ASN A 166 16.73 16.96 -12.33
C ASN A 166 16.41 17.32 -10.87
N THR A 167 15.73 18.44 -10.61
CA THR A 167 15.33 18.85 -9.26
C THR A 167 14.29 17.88 -8.68
N ALA A 168 13.30 17.48 -9.49
CA ALA A 168 12.24 16.57 -9.06
C ALA A 168 12.80 15.20 -8.64
N TRP A 169 13.68 14.61 -9.46
CA TRP A 169 14.33 13.34 -9.13
C TRP A 169 15.18 13.41 -7.86
N LEU A 170 15.89 14.52 -7.64
CA LEU A 170 16.73 14.70 -6.46
C LEU A 170 15.88 14.74 -5.18
N VAL A 171 14.83 15.56 -5.17
CA VAL A 171 14.01 15.77 -3.97
C VAL A 171 13.16 14.53 -3.64
N PHE A 172 12.44 13.99 -4.61
CA PHE A 172 11.56 12.84 -4.38
C PHE A 172 12.35 11.53 -4.27
N GLY A 173 13.42 11.39 -5.05
CA GLY A 173 14.30 10.23 -4.98
C GLY A 173 14.99 10.11 -3.63
N ILE A 174 15.51 11.21 -3.05
CA ILE A 174 16.09 11.17 -1.70
C ILE A 174 15.01 10.91 -0.65
N SER A 175 13.86 11.60 -0.74
CA SER A 175 12.79 11.47 0.27
C SER A 175 12.26 10.04 0.35
N ILE A 176 11.91 9.45 -0.79
CA ILE A 176 11.39 8.08 -0.84
C ILE A 176 12.53 7.06 -0.68
N GLY A 177 13.74 7.35 -1.20
CA GLY A 177 14.90 6.49 -1.01
C GLY A 177 15.27 6.32 0.47
N SER A 178 15.24 7.40 1.24
CA SER A 178 15.45 7.36 2.70
C SER A 178 14.37 6.50 3.38
N LEU A 179 13.10 6.70 3.03
CA LEU A 179 12.00 5.91 3.58
C LEU A 179 12.11 4.42 3.22
N ALA A 180 12.54 4.12 1.99
CA ALA A 180 12.75 2.75 1.52
C ALA A 180 13.89 2.07 2.30
N LEU A 181 15.00 2.77 2.56
CA LEU A 181 16.10 2.25 3.38
C LEU A 181 15.67 1.94 4.81
N LEU A 182 14.88 2.83 5.43
CA LEU A 182 14.32 2.60 6.77
C LEU A 182 13.38 1.39 6.78
N SER A 183 12.55 1.24 5.74
CA SER A 183 11.64 0.10 5.60
C SER A 183 12.42 -1.21 5.48
N LEU A 184 13.46 -1.27 4.65
CA LEU A 184 14.32 -2.45 4.49
C LEU A 184 15.06 -2.80 5.79
N GLY A 185 15.54 -1.80 6.52
CA GLY A 185 16.19 -1.99 7.82
C GLY A 185 15.26 -2.67 8.84
N SER A 186 13.98 -2.29 8.86
CA SER A 186 12.99 -2.89 9.76
C SER A 186 12.71 -4.37 9.46
N GLU A 187 12.72 -4.76 8.18
CA GLU A 187 12.56 -6.16 7.73
C GLU A 187 13.78 -7.02 8.07
N ILE A 188 14.97 -6.44 8.03
CA ILE A 188 16.22 -7.12 8.40
C ILE A 188 16.28 -7.35 9.91
N VAL A 189 15.98 -6.31 10.70
CA VAL A 189 15.99 -6.38 12.18
C VAL A 189 14.94 -7.36 12.69
N THR A 190 13.71 -7.34 12.17
CA THR A 190 12.68 -8.31 12.58
C THR A 190 13.11 -9.76 12.33
N ARG A 191 13.87 -10.04 11.27
CA ARG A 191 14.36 -11.39 10.98
C ARG A 191 15.54 -11.82 11.84
N HIS A 192 16.42 -10.89 12.24
CA HIS A 192 17.53 -11.19 13.15
C HIS A 192 17.10 -11.27 14.62
N THR A 193 16.01 -10.59 14.99
CA THR A 193 15.54 -10.49 16.39
C THR A 193 14.35 -11.40 16.70
N THR A 194 13.74 -12.08 15.72
CA THR A 194 12.72 -13.11 16.02
C THR A 194 13.43 -14.34 16.61
N PRO A 195 13.28 -14.65 17.92
CA PRO A 195 13.70 -15.94 18.43
C PRO A 195 12.85 -16.98 17.71
N GLN A 196 13.48 -18.03 17.18
CA GLN A 196 12.72 -19.20 16.73
C GLN A 196 11.72 -19.58 17.83
N PRO A 197 10.44 -19.86 17.52
CA PRO A 197 9.54 -20.40 18.53
C PRO A 197 10.23 -21.65 19.06
N GLN A 198 10.71 -21.58 20.30
CA GLN A 198 11.36 -22.70 20.95
C GLN A 198 10.40 -23.87 20.81
N GLN A 199 10.86 -24.89 20.09
CA GLN A 199 10.30 -26.22 20.15
C GLN A 199 10.12 -26.51 21.63
N GLN A 200 8.87 -26.49 22.08
CA GLN A 200 8.51 -26.78 23.45
C GLN A 200 8.81 -28.27 23.61
N VAL A 201 10.07 -28.58 23.96
CA VAL A 201 10.49 -29.91 24.33
C VAL A 201 9.66 -30.25 25.54
N ILE A 202 8.63 -31.07 25.32
CA ILE A 202 7.84 -31.65 26.39
C ILE A 202 8.80 -32.56 27.15
N THR A 203 9.46 -32.02 28.17
CA THR A 203 10.12 -32.81 29.18
C THR A 203 9.02 -33.41 30.04
N CYS A 204 8.59 -34.63 29.70
CA CYS A 204 7.77 -35.42 30.59
C CYS A 204 8.55 -35.62 31.91
N PRO A 205 7.94 -35.40 33.08
CA PRO A 205 8.59 -35.69 34.35
C PRO A 205 8.88 -37.19 34.42
N VAL A 206 10.12 -37.52 34.77
CA VAL A 206 10.53 -38.89 35.10
C VAL A 206 9.73 -39.33 36.32
N THR A 207 8.79 -40.24 36.12
CA THR A 207 8.13 -40.96 37.22
C THR A 207 9.18 -41.79 37.95
N GLY A 208 9.63 -41.32 39.11
CA GLY A 208 10.55 -42.04 39.98
C GLY A 208 10.52 -41.49 41.41
N GLN A 209 10.37 -42.40 42.38
CA GLN A 209 10.35 -42.22 43.84
C GLN A 209 9.07 -41.60 44.44
N GLN A 210 8.45 -42.13 45.50
CA GLN A 210 8.85 -43.10 46.52
C GLN A 210 7.58 -43.54 47.27
N SER A 211 7.33 -44.84 47.46
CA SER A 211 6.29 -45.32 48.40
C SER A 211 6.88 -46.34 49.37
N HIS A 212 6.56 -46.10 50.64
CA HIS A 212 6.67 -46.94 51.84
C HIS A 212 8.01 -47.04 52.57
N GLY A 213 8.13 -46.20 53.60
CA GLY A 213 8.70 -46.57 54.89
C GLY A 213 7.67 -46.34 56.00
N HIS A 214 7.48 -47.40 56.81
CA HIS A 214 6.75 -47.53 58.08
C HIS A 214 5.21 -47.58 58.06
#